data_AF-A0AAW9NX49-F1
#
_entry.id   AF-A0AAW9NX49-F1
#
_cell.length_a   1.000
_cell.length_b   1.000
_cell.length_c   1.000
_cell.angle_alpha   90.00
_cell.angle_beta   90.00
_cell.angle_gamma   90.00
#
_symmetry.space_group_name_H-M   'P 1'
#
loop_
_entity.id
_entity.type
_entity.pdbx_description
1 polymer ?
#
loop_
_entity_poly.entity_id
_entity_poly.type
_entity_poly.pdbx_seq_one_letter_code
_entity_poly.pdbx_strand_id
1 'polypeptide(L)'
;MLNVVSEAFFKQYIDREFHIKGIKWYVWVCSLSLIAMMVFFILYAYPDTQKFRCIVGGVVCGVTSVIYFKHEKNKNTRAQLGDEKETFQKNIQLMRRVLIENHLLKLEQLNMLISSADTELSGLRLSEKLRKWLYGIISAILIPSTTFISTLIGNYEQTINYILQVFSLVLMLLVIYQPIKYLLYWSLDTEFHQMLVLKRYLEDVKMMDYIR
;
A
#
# COMPACT_ATOMS: atom_id res chain seq x y z
N MET A 1 14.20 -5.56 -25.60
CA MET A 1 12.82 -5.87 -26.03
C MET A 1 11.84 -5.66 -24.88
N LEU A 2 12.07 -6.30 -23.73
CA LEU A 2 11.27 -6.13 -22.51
C LEU A 2 11.15 -4.66 -22.05
N ASN A 3 12.25 -3.91 -22.00
CA ASN A 3 12.22 -2.48 -21.63
C ASN A 3 11.40 -1.62 -22.60
N VAL A 4 11.43 -1.92 -23.90
CA VAL A 4 10.66 -1.17 -24.92
C VAL A 4 9.16 -1.43 -24.76
N VAL A 5 8.79 -2.69 -24.52
CA VAL A 5 7.40 -3.09 -24.24
C VAL A 5 6.92 -2.49 -22.91
N SER A 6 7.76 -2.53 -21.88
CA SER A 6 7.50 -1.94 -20.57
C SER A 6 7.26 -0.43 -20.68
N GLU A 7 8.16 0.30 -21.33
CA GLU A 7 8.06 1.75 -21.50
C GLU A 7 6.82 2.13 -22.33
N ALA A 8 6.55 1.41 -23.43
CA ALA A 8 5.36 1.64 -24.26
C ALA A 8 4.05 1.37 -23.51
N PHE A 9 4.01 0.31 -22.69
CA PHE A 9 2.86 -0.03 -21.86
C PHE A 9 2.65 1.01 -20.75
N PHE A 10 3.69 1.32 -19.96
CA PHE A 10 3.58 2.24 -18.82
C PHE A 10 3.40 3.71 -19.21
N LYS A 11 3.75 4.10 -20.44
CA LYS A 11 3.46 5.44 -20.97
C LYS A 11 1.96 5.76 -21.01
N GLN A 12 1.12 4.75 -21.18
CA GLN A 12 -0.34 4.89 -21.28
C GLN A 12 -1.09 4.08 -20.21
N TYR A 13 -0.38 3.31 -19.38
CA TYR A 13 -0.97 2.48 -18.33
C TYR A 13 -1.71 3.32 -17.30
N ILE A 14 -2.91 2.88 -16.96
CA ILE A 14 -3.72 3.48 -15.91
C ILE A 14 -3.65 2.60 -14.68
N ASP A 15 -2.89 3.05 -13.68
CA ASP A 15 -2.82 2.43 -12.36
C ASP A 15 -3.96 2.95 -11.47
N ARG A 16 -4.97 2.12 -11.26
CA ARG A 16 -6.14 2.47 -10.46
C ARG A 16 -5.85 2.56 -8.96
N GLU A 17 -4.96 1.70 -8.47
CA GLU A 17 -4.64 1.59 -7.05
C GLU A 17 -3.81 2.79 -6.58
N PHE A 18 -3.07 3.42 -7.49
CA PHE A 18 -2.19 4.54 -7.21
C PHE A 18 -2.58 5.85 -7.92
N HIS A 19 -3.77 5.90 -8.54
CA HIS A 19 -4.31 7.14 -9.09
C HIS A 19 -4.73 8.12 -8.00
N ILE A 20 -3.75 8.86 -7.47
CA ILE A 20 -3.90 9.94 -6.49
C ILE A 20 -4.15 11.28 -7.18
N LYS A 21 -3.83 11.37 -8.48
CA LYS A 21 -4.06 12.57 -9.30
C LYS A 21 -5.53 12.97 -9.19
N GLY A 22 -5.79 14.22 -8.79
CA GLY A 22 -7.15 14.76 -8.65
C GLY A 22 -7.80 14.59 -7.27
N ILE A 23 -7.15 13.95 -6.29
CA ILE A 23 -7.63 14.04 -4.89
C ILE A 23 -7.55 15.51 -4.46
N LYS A 24 -8.68 16.07 -4.01
CA LYS A 24 -8.75 17.46 -3.60
C LYS A 24 -7.90 17.70 -2.35
N TRP A 25 -7.24 18.85 -2.27
CA TRP A 25 -6.31 19.20 -1.20
C TRP A 25 -6.93 19.07 0.21
N TYR A 26 -8.23 19.38 0.35
CA TYR A 26 -8.91 19.28 1.64
C TYR A 26 -8.98 17.85 2.19
N VAL A 27 -8.97 16.81 1.33
CA VAL A 27 -9.02 15.40 1.77
C VAL A 27 -7.75 15.05 2.55
N TRP A 28 -6.61 15.57 2.09
CA TRP A 28 -5.33 15.43 2.77
C TRP A 28 -5.31 16.17 4.09
N VAL A 29 -5.81 17.41 4.11
CA VAL A 29 -5.86 18.22 5.34
C VAL A 29 -6.75 17.57 6.40
N CYS A 30 -7.94 17.08 6.02
CA CYS A 30 -8.84 16.37 6.93
C CYS A 30 -8.25 15.04 7.43
N SER A 31 -7.55 14.30 6.58
CA SER A 31 -6.95 13.03 6.98
C SER A 31 -5.78 13.24 7.93
N LEU A 32 -4.92 14.23 7.65
CA LEU A 32 -3.79 14.62 8.50
C LEU A 32 -4.25 15.23 9.82
N SER A 33 -5.32 16.02 9.85
CA SER A 33 -5.85 16.58 11.09
C SER A 33 -6.40 15.49 12.02
N LEU A 34 -7.06 14.47 11.48
CA LEU A 34 -7.51 13.30 12.25
C LEU A 34 -6.34 12.47 12.80
N ILE A 35 -5.26 12.33 12.03
CA ILE A 35 -4.02 11.70 12.50
C ILE A 35 -3.38 12.54 13.61
N ALA A 36 -3.32 13.86 13.46
CA ALA A 36 -2.81 14.75 14.49
C ALA A 36 -3.64 14.67 15.78
N MET A 37 -4.98 14.61 15.67
CA MET A 37 -5.87 14.38 16.82
C MET A 37 -5.64 13.01 17.47
N MET A 38 -5.42 11.96 16.68
CA MET A 38 -5.06 10.64 17.21
C MET A 38 -3.78 10.72 18.06
N VAL A 39 -2.72 11.34 17.52
CA VAL A 39 -1.45 11.52 18.24
C VAL A 39 -1.65 12.34 19.51
N PHE A 40 -2.41 13.43 19.43
CA PHE A 40 -2.76 14.27 20.58
C PHE A 40 -3.45 13.46 21.69
N PHE A 41 -4.48 12.68 21.36
CA PHE A 41 -5.19 11.86 22.35
C PHE A 41 -4.31 10.77 22.96
N ILE A 42 -3.43 10.14 22.18
CA ILE A 42 -2.52 9.11 22.66
C ILE A 42 -1.46 9.69 23.60
N LEU A 43 -0.89 10.85 23.27
CA LEU A 43 0.09 11.55 24.13
C LEU A 43 -0.57 12.13 25.38
N TYR A 44 -1.80 12.64 25.28
CA TYR A 44 -2.57 13.15 26.42
C TYR A 44 -3.03 12.03 27.37
N ALA A 45 -3.15 10.80 26.88
CA ALA A 45 -3.44 9.63 27.71
C ALA A 45 -2.27 9.20 28.62
N TYR A 46 -1.05 9.71 28.40
CA TYR A 46 0.14 9.32 29.18
C TYR A 46 0.09 9.83 30.64
N PRO A 47 -0.21 11.12 30.91
CA PRO A 47 -0.21 11.66 32.27
C PRO A 47 -1.52 11.50 33.06
N ASP A 48 -2.68 11.28 32.44
CA ASP A 48 -3.98 11.50 33.09
C ASP A 48 -4.72 10.21 33.56
N THR A 49 -5.72 10.36 34.43
CA THR A 49 -6.58 9.29 34.96
C THR A 49 -7.63 8.78 33.96
N GLN A 50 -7.92 9.55 32.90
CA GLN A 50 -8.91 9.20 31.87
C GLN A 50 -8.32 8.43 30.67
N LYS A 51 -7.26 7.63 30.89
CA LYS A 51 -6.48 6.94 29.85
C LYS A 51 -7.35 6.17 28.86
N PHE A 52 -8.34 5.45 29.37
CA PHE A 52 -9.24 4.65 28.54
C PHE A 52 -10.00 5.50 27.51
N ARG A 53 -10.58 6.63 27.92
CA ARG A 53 -11.35 7.51 27.02
C ARG A 53 -10.46 8.14 25.96
N CYS A 54 -9.27 8.59 26.35
CA CYS A 54 -8.29 9.16 25.43
C CYS A 54 -7.77 8.13 24.41
N ILE A 55 -7.46 6.90 24.84
CA ILE A 55 -7.02 5.83 23.93
C ILE A 55 -8.13 5.46 22.95
N VAL A 56 -9.37 5.28 23.43
CA VAL A 56 -10.52 4.98 22.55
C VAL A 56 -10.75 6.12 21.55
N GLY A 57 -10.70 7.38 21.99
CA GLY A 57 -10.79 8.55 21.11
C GLY A 57 -9.71 8.57 20.03
N GLY A 58 -8.46 8.28 20.41
CA GLY A 58 -7.34 8.16 19.47
C GLY A 58 -7.56 7.05 18.42
N VAL A 59 -8.03 5.88 18.84
CA VAL A 59 -8.34 4.77 17.92
C VAL A 59 -9.46 5.16 16.95
N VAL A 60 -10.53 5.79 17.43
CA VAL A 60 -11.65 6.24 16.59
C VAL A 60 -11.15 7.26 15.55
N CYS A 61 -10.36 8.26 15.95
CA CYS A 61 -9.76 9.23 15.03
C CYS A 61 -8.89 8.55 13.95
N GLY A 62 -8.03 7.60 14.34
CA GLY A 62 -7.17 6.87 13.41
C GLY A 62 -7.96 6.04 12.40
N VAL A 63 -8.93 5.26 12.86
CA VAL A 63 -9.80 4.44 11.99
C VAL A 63 -10.62 5.32 11.05
N THR A 64 -11.16 6.43 11.56
CA THR A 64 -11.97 7.36 10.77
C THR A 64 -11.13 8.02 9.68
N SER A 65 -9.89 8.40 9.97
CA SER A 65 -8.95 8.95 8.97
C SER A 65 -8.72 7.97 7.82
N VAL A 66 -8.43 6.70 8.13
CA VAL A 66 -8.20 5.65 7.12
C VAL A 66 -9.43 5.41 6.26
N ILE A 67 -10.61 5.28 6.89
CA ILE A 67 -11.86 5.03 6.17
C ILE A 67 -12.21 6.21 5.27
N TYR A 68 -12.11 7.44 5.79
CA TYR A 68 -12.40 8.66 5.05
C TYR A 68 -11.49 8.81 3.83
N PHE A 69 -10.17 8.66 4.02
CA PHE A 69 -9.20 8.77 2.93
C PHE A 69 -9.45 7.71 1.86
N LYS A 70 -9.71 6.45 2.26
CA LYS A 70 -10.02 5.37 1.32
C LYS A 70 -11.32 5.63 0.56
N HIS A 71 -12.35 6.16 1.23
CA HIS A 71 -13.62 6.47 0.61
C HIS A 71 -13.50 7.58 -0.44
N GLU A 72 -12.87 8.70 -0.10
CA GLU A 72 -12.66 9.83 -1.01
C GLU A 72 -11.75 9.44 -2.19
N LYS A 73 -10.70 8.64 -1.94
CA LYS A 73 -9.88 8.06 -2.99
C LYS A 73 -10.74 7.24 -3.96
N ASN A 74 -11.47 6.24 -3.47
CA ASN A 74 -12.29 5.37 -4.32
C ASN A 74 -13.35 6.15 -5.10
N LYS A 75 -13.97 7.15 -4.49
CA LYS A 75 -14.94 8.05 -5.13
C LYS A 75 -14.29 8.83 -6.27
N ASN A 76 -13.13 9.43 -6.04
CA ASN A 76 -12.41 10.18 -7.07
C ASN A 76 -11.94 9.27 -8.22
N THR A 77 -11.40 8.10 -7.88
CA THR A 77 -10.95 7.09 -8.84
C THR A 77 -12.10 6.53 -9.68
N ARG A 78 -13.32 6.39 -9.13
CA ARG A 78 -14.53 6.04 -9.89
C ARG A 78 -14.98 7.15 -10.81
N ALA A 79 -14.99 8.40 -10.33
CA ALA A 79 -15.39 9.55 -11.13
C ALA A 79 -14.46 9.78 -12.34
N GLN A 80 -13.15 9.52 -12.19
CA GLN A 80 -12.16 9.80 -13.23
C GLN A 80 -11.88 8.61 -14.16
N LEU A 81 -11.93 7.37 -13.66
CA LEU A 81 -11.50 6.19 -14.41
C LEU A 81 -12.64 5.23 -14.81
N GLY A 82 -13.87 5.45 -14.33
CA GLY A 82 -15.02 4.58 -14.64
C GLY A 82 -15.12 3.35 -13.74
N ASP A 83 -15.51 2.19 -14.26
CA ASP A 83 -15.61 0.96 -13.45
C ASP A 83 -14.30 0.14 -13.45
N GLU A 84 -14.12 -0.78 -12.47
CA GLU A 84 -12.92 -1.64 -12.37
C GLU A 84 -12.76 -2.50 -13.62
N LYS A 85 -13.88 -3.04 -14.08
CA LYS A 85 -13.94 -3.89 -15.27
C LYS A 85 -13.56 -3.13 -16.55
N GLU A 86 -14.02 -1.88 -16.68
CA GLU A 86 -13.69 -1.04 -17.84
C GLU A 86 -12.21 -0.66 -17.87
N THR A 87 -11.65 -0.31 -16.71
CA THR A 87 -10.22 0.02 -16.59
C THR A 87 -9.36 -1.19 -16.93
N PHE A 88 -9.73 -2.38 -16.43
CA PHE A 88 -9.05 -3.63 -16.75
C PHE A 88 -9.10 -3.94 -18.25
N GLN A 89 -10.28 -3.83 -18.88
CA GLN A 89 -10.44 -4.06 -20.31
C GLN A 89 -9.60 -3.09 -21.15
N LYS A 90 -9.57 -1.80 -20.79
CA LYS A 90 -8.71 -0.80 -21.45
C LYS A 90 -7.23 -1.16 -21.35
N ASN A 91 -6.76 -1.55 -20.17
CA ASN A 91 -5.36 -1.94 -19.96
C ASN A 91 -4.99 -3.23 -20.72
N ILE A 92 -5.89 -4.22 -20.79
CA ILE A 92 -5.71 -5.44 -21.62
C ILE A 92 -5.62 -5.08 -23.11
N GLN A 93 -6.53 -4.23 -23.61
CA GLN A 93 -6.50 -3.79 -25.01
C GLN A 93 -5.23 -3.01 -25.34
N LEU A 94 -4.75 -2.20 -24.40
CA LEU A 94 -3.49 -1.48 -24.51
C LEU A 94 -2.31 -2.46 -24.56
N MET A 95 -2.26 -3.47 -23.68
CA MET A 95 -1.22 -4.51 -23.73
C MET A 95 -1.22 -5.23 -25.09
N ARG A 96 -2.40 -5.63 -25.60
CA ARG A 96 -2.53 -6.25 -26.92
C ARG A 96 -2.01 -5.34 -28.03
N ARG A 97 -2.36 -4.04 -27.99
CA ARG A 97 -1.87 -3.06 -28.97
C ARG A 97 -0.35 -2.96 -28.94
N VAL A 98 0.25 -2.83 -27.75
CA VAL A 98 1.71 -2.76 -27.57
C VAL A 98 2.39 -4.03 -28.10
N LEU A 99 1.82 -5.22 -27.86
CA LEU A 99 2.34 -6.48 -28.40
C LEU A 99 2.26 -6.52 -29.93
N ILE A 100 1.15 -6.07 -30.53
CA ILE A 100 0.97 -6.00 -31.99
C ILE A 100 1.98 -5.02 -32.61
N GLU A 101 2.11 -3.81 -32.04
CA GLU A 101 3.02 -2.76 -32.52
C GLU A 101 4.50 -3.20 -32.46
N ASN A 102 4.85 -4.05 -31.49
CA ASN A 102 6.20 -4.61 -31.35
C ASN A 102 6.37 -5.97 -32.06
N HIS A 103 5.42 -6.38 -32.91
CA HIS A 103 5.43 -7.62 -33.67
C HIS A 103 5.58 -8.90 -32.81
N LEU A 104 5.01 -8.88 -31.62
CA LEU A 104 5.04 -9.96 -30.61
C LEU A 104 3.74 -10.77 -30.63
N LEU A 105 3.53 -11.54 -31.70
CA LEU A 105 2.28 -12.26 -31.96
C LEU A 105 2.35 -13.77 -31.66
N LYS A 106 3.54 -14.30 -31.36
CA LYS A 106 3.73 -15.74 -31.08
C LYS A 106 3.74 -16.01 -29.57
N LEU A 107 3.10 -17.12 -29.16
CA LEU A 107 3.11 -17.59 -27.77
C LEU A 107 4.54 -17.78 -27.22
N GLU A 108 5.47 -18.25 -28.04
CA GLU A 108 6.89 -18.41 -27.65
C GLU A 108 7.55 -17.08 -27.30
N GLN A 109 7.26 -16.03 -28.06
CA GLN A 109 7.79 -14.68 -27.79
C GLN A 109 7.19 -14.10 -26.51
N LEU A 110 5.90 -14.34 -26.28
CA LEU A 110 5.21 -13.96 -25.05
C LEU A 110 5.80 -14.69 -23.83
N ASN A 111 6.07 -16.00 -23.95
CA ASN A 111 6.72 -16.78 -22.90
C ASN A 111 8.15 -16.29 -22.63
N MET A 112 8.91 -15.91 -23.67
CA MET A 112 10.24 -15.31 -23.50
C MET A 112 10.17 -13.99 -22.72
N LEU A 113 9.21 -13.11 -23.03
CA LEU A 113 8.96 -11.87 -22.28
C LEU A 113 8.60 -12.13 -20.83
N ILE A 114 7.71 -13.09 -20.56
CA ILE A 114 7.34 -13.45 -19.18
C ILE A 114 8.57 -13.97 -18.41
N SER A 115 9.38 -14.83 -19.03
CA SER A 115 10.60 -15.33 -18.38
C SER A 115 11.63 -14.23 -18.12
N SER A 116 11.72 -13.25 -19.02
CA SER A 116 12.62 -12.12 -18.88
C SER A 116 12.15 -11.18 -17.75
N ALA A 117 10.83 -11.00 -17.62
CA ALA A 117 10.23 -10.27 -16.50
C ALA A 117 10.49 -10.96 -15.17
N ASP A 118 10.43 -12.29 -15.12
CA ASP A 118 10.77 -13.06 -13.92
C ASP A 118 12.24 -12.92 -13.52
N THR A 119 13.16 -12.92 -14.49
CA THR A 119 14.58 -12.70 -14.20
C THR A 119 14.84 -11.30 -13.65
N GLU A 120 14.21 -10.25 -14.19
CA GLU A 120 14.36 -8.88 -13.67
C GLU A 120 13.72 -8.72 -12.28
N LEU A 121 12.52 -9.27 -12.06
CA LEU A 121 11.87 -9.30 -10.76
C LEU A 121 12.74 -9.96 -9.68
N SER A 122 13.45 -11.03 -10.03
CA SER A 122 14.36 -11.71 -9.11
C SER A 122 15.59 -10.87 -8.74
N GLY A 123 16.03 -9.98 -9.65
CA GLY A 123 17.13 -9.03 -9.44
C GLY A 123 16.73 -7.78 -8.64
N LEU A 124 15.49 -7.33 -8.77
CA LEU A 124 14.92 -6.13 -8.13
C LEU A 124 14.45 -6.36 -6.68
N ARG A 125 14.93 -7.40 -6.00
CA ARG A 125 14.57 -7.83 -4.63
C ARG A 125 14.94 -6.86 -3.49
N LEU A 126 15.11 -5.58 -3.79
CA LEU A 126 15.43 -4.50 -2.86
C LEU A 126 14.24 -4.20 -1.91
N SER A 127 13.00 -4.40 -2.37
CA SER A 127 11.79 -4.25 -1.54
C SER A 127 11.72 -5.26 -0.39
N GLU A 128 12.24 -6.49 -0.58
CA GLU A 128 12.36 -7.48 0.50
C GLU A 128 13.33 -7.01 1.60
N LYS A 129 14.42 -6.31 1.22
CA LYS A 129 15.38 -5.76 2.19
C LYS A 129 14.78 -4.61 2.99
N LEU A 130 14.06 -3.69 2.33
CA LEU A 130 13.35 -2.58 2.99
C LEU A 130 12.22 -3.08 3.89
N ARG A 131 11.43 -4.06 3.43
CA ARG A 131 10.37 -4.68 4.23
C ARG A 131 10.94 -5.37 5.47
N LYS A 132 12.04 -6.13 5.32
CA LYS A 132 12.75 -6.74 6.46
C LYS A 132 13.29 -5.69 7.43
N TRP A 133 13.79 -4.55 6.94
CA TRP A 133 14.23 -3.43 7.77
C TRP A 133 13.08 -2.82 8.58
N LEU A 134 11.94 -2.55 7.94
CA LEU A 134 10.73 -2.06 8.62
C LEU A 134 10.22 -3.05 9.67
N TYR A 135 10.15 -4.35 9.33
CA TYR A 135 9.82 -5.37 10.32
C TYR A 135 10.85 -5.44 11.45
N GLY A 136 12.13 -5.23 11.16
CA GLY A 136 13.21 -5.13 12.16
C GLY A 136 13.00 -3.97 13.12
N ILE A 137 12.68 -2.77 12.62
CA ILE A 137 12.39 -1.60 13.45
C ILE A 137 11.15 -1.83 14.31
N ILE A 138 10.06 -2.34 13.71
CA ILE A 138 8.81 -2.61 14.42
C ILE A 138 9.04 -3.65 15.53
N SER A 139 9.71 -4.76 15.21
CA SER A 139 10.02 -5.81 16.19
C SER A 139 10.97 -5.36 17.29
N ALA A 140 11.96 -4.52 16.97
CA ALA A 140 12.86 -3.92 17.96
C ALA A 140 12.13 -3.00 18.96
N ILE A 141 10.97 -2.43 18.59
CA ILE A 141 10.14 -1.62 19.50
C ILE A 141 9.11 -2.49 20.22
N LEU A 142 8.49 -3.46 19.54
CA LEU A 142 7.41 -4.31 20.08
C LEU A 142 7.90 -5.35 21.10
N ILE A 143 9.08 -5.95 20.86
CA ILE A 143 9.59 -7.03 21.71
C ILE A 143 9.96 -6.49 23.10
N PRO A 144 10.72 -5.39 23.26
CA PRO A 144 11.03 -4.84 24.57
C PRO A 144 9.80 -4.37 25.34
N SER A 145 8.83 -3.77 24.65
CA SER A 145 7.60 -3.27 25.25
C SER A 145 6.69 -4.39 25.76
N THR A 146 6.62 -5.53 25.07
CA THR A 146 5.86 -6.71 25.54
C THR A 146 6.57 -7.42 26.71
N THR A 147 7.90 -7.49 26.72
CA THR A 147 8.64 -8.03 27.88
C THR A 147 8.50 -7.16 29.13
N PHE A 148 8.43 -5.83 28.98
CA PHE A 148 8.22 -4.90 30.10
C PHE A 148 6.80 -5.00 30.70
N ILE A 149 5.79 -5.35 29.89
CA ILE A 149 4.44 -5.65 30.39
C ILE A 149 4.44 -6.87 31.32
N SER A 150 5.23 -7.90 30.99
CA SER A 150 5.28 -9.12 31.81
C SER A 150 5.82 -8.89 33.23
N THR A 151 6.67 -7.86 33.40
CA THR A 151 7.22 -7.47 34.71
C THR A 151 6.25 -6.65 35.56
N LEU A 152 5.12 -6.20 35.01
CA LEU A 152 4.06 -5.43 35.70
C LEU A 152 2.83 -6.29 36.07
N ILE A 153 2.93 -7.62 35.92
CA ILE A 153 1.88 -8.58 36.29
C ILE A 153 1.82 -8.64 37.83
N GLY A 154 0.99 -7.78 38.42
CA GLY A 154 0.82 -7.66 39.87
C GLY A 154 -0.18 -6.59 40.25
N ASN A 155 -0.41 -5.62 39.36
CA ASN A 155 -1.40 -4.56 39.55
C ASN A 155 -2.33 -4.47 38.34
N TYR A 156 -3.49 -5.13 38.43
CA TYR A 156 -4.40 -5.43 37.30
C TYR A 156 -4.79 -4.19 36.47
N GLU A 157 -5.10 -3.07 37.12
CA GLU A 157 -5.45 -1.82 36.43
C GLU A 157 -4.26 -1.21 35.67
N GLN A 158 -3.04 -1.32 36.21
CA GLN A 158 -1.83 -0.84 35.55
C GLN A 158 -1.47 -1.74 34.36
N THR A 159 -1.62 -3.07 34.51
CA THR A 159 -1.37 -4.03 33.43
C THR A 159 -2.30 -3.81 32.23
N ILE A 160 -3.61 -3.62 32.46
CA ILE A 160 -4.58 -3.34 31.39
C ILE A 160 -4.25 -2.03 30.66
N ASN A 161 -3.94 -0.97 31.41
CA ASN A 161 -3.60 0.32 30.82
C ASN A 161 -2.34 0.25 29.95
N TYR A 162 -1.33 -0.52 30.37
CA TYR A 162 -0.08 -0.67 29.62
C TYR A 162 -0.27 -1.47 28.33
N ILE A 163 -1.08 -2.53 28.36
CA ILE A 163 -1.45 -3.31 27.16
C ILE A 163 -2.17 -2.41 26.15
N LEU A 164 -3.14 -1.61 26.61
CA LEU A 164 -3.87 -0.64 25.78
C LEU A 164 -2.94 0.41 25.15
N GLN A 165 -1.93 0.87 25.88
CA GLN A 165 -0.93 1.81 25.35
C GLN A 165 -0.05 1.21 24.27
N VAL A 166 0.46 -0.02 24.47
CA VAL A 166 1.25 -0.72 23.45
C VAL A 166 0.40 -0.99 22.21
N PHE A 167 -0.84 -1.44 22.39
CA PHE A 167 -1.77 -1.63 21.27
C PHE A 167 -2.05 -0.33 20.51
N SER A 168 -2.25 0.79 21.23
CA SER A 168 -2.47 2.10 20.63
C SER A 168 -1.26 2.61 19.83
N LEU A 169 -0.05 2.38 20.32
CA LEU A 169 1.20 2.67 19.60
C LEU A 169 1.31 1.88 18.29
N VAL A 170 0.98 0.58 18.32
CA VAL A 170 0.98 -0.25 17.11
C VAL A 170 -0.05 0.26 16.09
N LEU A 171 -1.26 0.60 16.56
CA LEU A 171 -2.29 1.20 15.70
C LEU A 171 -1.85 2.52 15.09
N MET A 172 -1.18 3.39 15.87
CA MET A 172 -0.62 4.65 15.38
C MET A 172 0.39 4.41 14.26
N LEU A 173 1.31 3.47 14.43
CA LEU A 173 2.28 3.10 13.39
C LEU A 173 1.59 2.59 12.12
N LEU A 174 0.53 1.78 12.25
CA LEU A 174 -0.23 1.27 11.09
C LEU A 174 -0.98 2.39 10.35
N VAL A 175 -1.59 3.33 11.07
CA VAL A 175 -2.32 4.47 10.49
C VAL A 175 -1.35 5.40 9.77
N ILE A 176 -0.19 5.70 10.36
CA ILE A 176 0.86 6.52 9.75
C ILE A 176 1.52 5.82 8.56
N TYR A 177 1.63 4.49 8.59
CA TYR A 177 2.21 3.72 7.49
C TYR A 177 1.40 3.86 6.18
N GLN A 178 0.08 4.05 6.23
CA GLN A 178 -0.73 4.19 5.01
C GLN A 178 -0.30 5.37 4.10
N PRO A 179 -0.25 6.63 4.55
CA PRO A 179 0.22 7.74 3.72
C PRO A 179 1.68 7.55 3.29
N ILE A 180 2.53 7.00 4.17
CA ILE A 180 3.93 6.69 3.84
C ILE A 180 4.01 5.62 2.74
N LYS A 181 3.15 4.60 2.73
CA LYS A 181 3.09 3.59 1.67
C LYS A 181 2.87 4.23 0.30
N TYR A 182 1.99 5.22 0.21
CA TYR A 182 1.74 5.93 -1.05
C TYR A 182 2.94 6.80 -1.48
N LEU A 183 3.67 7.39 -0.54
CA LEU A 183 4.89 8.15 -0.82
C LEU A 183 6.07 7.24 -1.21
N LEU A 184 6.25 6.12 -0.51
CA LEU A 184 7.26 5.10 -0.79
C LEU A 184 7.06 4.49 -2.18
N TYR A 185 5.80 4.24 -2.58
CA TYR A 185 5.47 3.78 -3.93
C TYR A 185 5.99 4.73 -5.01
N TRP A 186 5.94 6.04 -4.76
CA TRP A 186 6.39 7.06 -5.69
C TRP A 186 7.92 7.16 -5.80
N SER A 187 8.66 6.67 -4.80
CA SER A 187 10.11 6.91 -4.68
C SER A 187 10.99 5.67 -4.78
N LEU A 188 10.51 4.46 -4.43
CA LEU A 188 11.42 3.33 -4.17
C LEU A 188 11.07 2.02 -4.89
N ASP A 189 9.85 1.84 -5.39
CA ASP A 189 9.39 0.55 -5.94
C ASP A 189 8.71 0.65 -7.32
N THR A 190 8.87 1.79 -8.01
CA THR A 190 8.24 2.02 -9.32
C THR A 190 8.63 0.94 -10.32
N GLU A 191 9.91 0.62 -10.45
CA GLU A 191 10.39 -0.37 -11.42
C GLU A 191 9.96 -1.81 -11.07
N PHE A 192 10.08 -2.22 -9.80
CA PHE A 192 9.67 -3.56 -9.36
C PHE A 192 8.16 -3.76 -9.53
N HIS A 193 7.35 -2.76 -9.16
CA HIS A 193 5.91 -2.87 -9.26
C HIS A 193 5.43 -2.80 -10.71
N GLN A 194 6.02 -1.93 -11.52
CA GLN A 194 5.81 -1.91 -12.96
C GLN A 194 6.10 -3.29 -13.56
N MET A 195 7.20 -3.93 -13.16
CA MET A 195 7.54 -5.24 -13.69
C MET A 195 6.55 -6.34 -13.30
N LEU A 196 6.07 -6.31 -12.05
CA LEU A 196 5.07 -7.25 -11.55
C LEU A 196 3.72 -7.07 -12.26
N VAL A 197 3.31 -5.83 -12.47
CA VAL A 197 2.11 -5.47 -13.21
C VAL A 197 2.23 -5.90 -14.67
N LEU A 198 3.36 -5.62 -15.32
CA LEU A 198 3.64 -6.00 -16.70
C LEU A 198 3.53 -7.52 -16.88
N LYS A 199 4.18 -8.28 -16.00
CA LYS A 199 4.11 -9.76 -15.99
C LYS A 199 2.67 -10.24 -15.93
N ARG A 200 1.88 -9.71 -14.99
CA ARG A 200 0.48 -10.11 -14.79
C ARG A 200 -0.37 -9.86 -16.04
N TYR A 201 -0.23 -8.70 -16.67
CA TYR A 201 -0.98 -8.40 -17.89
C TYR A 201 -0.51 -9.23 -19.10
N LEU A 202 0.78 -9.61 -19.17
CA LEU A 202 1.27 -10.54 -20.19
C LEU A 202 0.70 -11.95 -19.99
N GLU A 203 0.61 -12.41 -18.75
CA GLU A 203 -0.02 -13.68 -18.38
C GLU A 203 -1.53 -13.66 -18.68
N ASP A 204 -2.22 -12.57 -18.36
CA ASP A 204 -3.66 -12.42 -18.66
C ASP A 204 -3.91 -12.46 -20.19
N VAL A 205 -3.08 -11.79 -20.99
CA VAL A 205 -3.15 -11.86 -22.45
C VAL A 205 -2.87 -13.28 -22.96
N LYS A 206 -1.86 -13.97 -22.40
CA LYS A 206 -1.57 -15.37 -22.74
C LYS A 206 -2.79 -16.27 -22.54
N MET A 207 -3.42 -16.16 -21.38
CA MET A 207 -4.59 -16.97 -21.01
C MET A 207 -5.77 -16.66 -21.92
N MET A 208 -6.01 -15.40 -22.25
CA MET A 208 -7.17 -15.00 -23.06
C MET A 208 -7.03 -15.33 -24.55
N ASP A 209 -5.83 -15.23 -25.12
CA ASP A 209 -5.64 -15.28 -26.58
C ASP A 209 -5.06 -16.61 -27.09
N TYR A 210 -4.45 -17.44 -26.23
CA TYR A 210 -3.74 -18.66 -26.67
C TYR A 210 -4.12 -19.94 -25.94
N ILE A 211 -4.71 -19.86 -24.75
CA ILE A 211 -5.16 -21.02 -23.97
C ILE A 211 -6.69 -21.02 -24.04
N ARG A 212 -7.23 -21.48 -25.17
CA ARG A 212 -8.67 -21.61 -25.40
C ARG A 212 -9.11 -23.06 -25.22
#